data_AF-A0A1V6ABJ7-F1
#
_entry.id   AF-A0A1V6ABJ7-F1
#
_cell.length_a   1.000
_cell.length_b   1.000
_cell.length_c   1.000
_cell.angle_alpha   90.00
_cell.angle_beta   90.00
_cell.angle_gamma   90.00
#
_symmetry.space_group_name_H-M   'P 1'
#
loop_
_entity.id
_entity.type
_entity.pdbx_description
1 polymer ?
#
loop_
_entity_poly.entity_id
_entity_poly.type
_entity_poly.pdbx_seq_one_letter_code
_entity_poly.pdbx_strand_id
1 'polypeptide(L)' 'MSRRVNSELLKIDRRIISRKLLAGELSEKDLAGLLKKLPDVSENAEEIVAPSNEK' A
#
# COMPACT_ATOMS: atom_id res chain seq x y z
N MET A 1 13.39 -17.86 15.01
CA MET A 1 13.71 -16.42 15.09
C MET A 1 12.40 -15.63 15.07
N SER A 2 12.04 -14.98 16.17
CA SER A 2 10.82 -14.18 16.25
C SER A 2 10.99 -12.91 15.42
N ARG A 3 10.30 -12.81 14.28
CA ARG A 3 10.32 -11.59 13.44
C ARG A 3 9.63 -10.49 14.24
N ARG A 4 10.39 -9.51 14.72
CA ARG A 4 9.82 -8.31 15.34
C ARG A 4 9.05 -7.55 14.25
N VAL A 5 7.72 -7.65 14.27
CA VAL A 5 6.86 -6.91 13.36
C VAL A 5 6.82 -5.48 13.85
N ASN A 6 7.32 -4.55 13.03
CA ASN A 6 7.31 -3.13 13.36
C ASN A 6 5.89 -2.58 13.15
N SER A 7 5.22 -2.23 14.24
CA SER A 7 3.83 -1.73 14.23
C SER A 7 3.68 -0.41 13.47
N GLU A 8 4.72 0.41 13.38
CA GLU A 8 4.69 1.65 12.60
C GLU A 8 4.69 1.38 11.09
N LEU A 9 5.35 0.31 10.64
CA LEU A 9 5.30 -0.12 9.24
C LEU A 9 3.91 -0.64 8.84
N LEU A 10 3.16 -1.23 9.78
CA LEU A 10 1.78 -1.65 9.53
C LEU A 10 0.83 -0.47 9.35
N LYS A 11 1.11 0.70 9.96
CA LYS A 11 0.26 1.89 9.80
C LYS A 11 0.35 2.52 8.40
N ILE A 12 1.45 2.27 7.69
CA ILE A 12 1.65 2.73 6.32
C ILE A 12 1.37 1.63 5.28
N ASP A 13 0.92 0.44 5.69
CA ASP A 13 0.55 -0.61 4.75
C ASP A 13 -0.61 -0.13 3.86
N ARG A 14 -0.37 -0.14 2.55
CA ARG A 14 -1.32 0.29 1.52
C ARG A 14 -2.67 -0.41 1.65
N ARG A 15 -2.71 -1.68 2.06
CA ARG A 15 -3.95 -2.45 2.27
C ARG A 15 -4.73 -1.97 3.47
N ILE A 16 -4.04 -1.57 4.54
CA ILE A 16 -4.65 -1.03 5.75
C ILE A 16 -5.19 0.38 5.45
N ILE A 17 -4.44 1.20 4.71
CA ILE A 17 -4.87 2.52 4.25
C ILE A 17 -6.10 2.41 3.35
N SER A 18 -6.10 1.49 2.37
CA SER A 18 -7.26 1.28 1.48
C SER A 18 -8.51 0.84 2.24
N ARG A 19 -8.39 -0.01 3.27
CA ARG A 19 -9.54 -0.39 4.12
C ARG A 19 -10.10 0.80 4.89
N LYS A 20 -9.23 1.62 5.48
CA LYS A 20 -9.66 2.84 6.21
C LYS A 20 -10.29 3.88 5.29
N LEU A 21 -9.76 4.04 4.07
CA LEU A 21 -10.34 4.92 3.06
C LEU A 21 -11.76 4.46 2.66
N LEU A 22 -11.93 3.16 2.37
CA LEU A 22 -13.22 2.58 2.00
C LEU A 22 -14.23 2.59 3.15
N ALA A 23 -13.75 2.56 4.41
CA ALA A 23 -14.58 2.71 5.60
C ALA A 23 -14.94 4.18 5.91
N GLY A 24 -14.41 5.16 5.17
CA GLY A 24 -14.62 6.58 5.42
C GLY A 24 -13.84 7.14 6.61
N GLU A 25 -12.92 6.37 7.18
CA GLU A 25 -12.08 6.75 8.34
C GLU A 25 -10.87 7.60 7.93
N LEU A 26 -10.71 7.92 6.65
CA LEU A 26 -9.54 8.59 6.11
C LEU A 26 -9.94 9.64 5.08
N SER A 27 -9.56 10.91 5.31
CA SER A 27 -9.82 11.98 4.35
C SER A 27 -8.80 11.95 3.19
N GLU A 28 -9.15 12.55 2.05
CA GLU A 28 -8.22 12.68 0.91
C GLU A 28 -6.91 13.39 1.29
N LYS A 29 -6.97 14.36 2.21
CA LYS A 29 -5.78 15.08 2.70
C LYS A 29 -4.85 14.16 3.48
N ASP A 30 -5.41 13.28 4.30
CA ASP A 30 -4.65 12.30 5.08
C ASP A 30 -4.03 11.23 4.18
N LEU A 31 -4.79 10.79 3.16
CA LEU A 31 -4.29 9.83 2.16
C LEU A 31 -3.07 10.39 1.41
N ALA A 32 -3.17 11.63 0.92
CA ALA A 32 -2.07 12.29 0.21
C ALA A 32 -0.82 12.43 1.10
N GLY A 33 -1.00 12.69 2.40
CA GLY A 33 0.09 12.74 3.38
C GLY A 33 0.76 11.38 3.61
N LEU A 34 -0.02 10.30 3.66
CA LEU A 34 0.50 8.94 3.84
C LEU A 34 1.24 8.44 2.59
N LEU A 35 0.71 8.71 1.40
CA LEU A 35 1.35 8.31 0.13
C LEU A 35 2.75 8.93 -0.03
N LYS A 36 2.94 10.18 0.41
CA LYS A 36 4.25 10.85 0.40
C LYS A 36 5.28 10.24 1.36
N LYS A 37 4.84 9.52 2.40
CA LYS A 37 5.69 8.88 3.39
C LYS A 37 6.08 7.45 3.00
N LEU A 38 5.47 6.89 1.96
CA LEU A 38 5.82 5.56 1.49
C LEU A 38 7.20 5.59 0.84
N PRO A 39 8.07 4.60 1.14
CA PRO A 39 9.32 4.46 0.44
C PRO A 39 9.06 4.16 -1.03
N ASP A 40 9.91 4.69 -1.91
CA ASP A 40 9.89 4.28 -3.31
C ASP A 40 10.34 2.82 -3.41
N VAL A 41 9.49 2.00 -4.02
CA VAL A 41 9.73 0.57 -4.25
C VAL A 41 9.63 0.24 -5.74
N SER A 42 9.72 1.26 -6.60
CA SER A 42 9.72 1.12 -8.06
C SER A 42 10.81 0.17 -8.55
N GLU A 43 11.99 0.18 -7.92
CA GLU A 43 13.08 -0.76 -8.25
C GLU A 43 12.73 -2.24 -7.97
N ASN A 44 11.77 -2.50 -7.07
CA ASN A 44 11.30 -3.85 -6.74
C ASN A 44 10.04 -4.25 -7.51
N ALA A 45 9.56 -3.40 -8.43
CA ALA A 45 8.36 -3.67 -9.20
C ALA A 45 8.72 -4.50 -10.44
N GLU A 46 8.13 -5.68 -10.56
CA GLU A 46 8.15 -6.48 -11.79
C GLU A 46 6.92 -6.15 -12.63
N GLU A 47 7.12 -5.98 -13.94
CA GLU A 47 6.02 -5.77 -14.88
C GLU A 47 5.29 -7.10 -15.11
N ILE A 48 4.01 -7.15 -14.71
CA ILE A 48 3.16 -8.33 -14.93
C ILE A 48 2.33 -8.08 -16.17
N VAL A 49 2.63 -8.82 -17.24
CA VAL A 49 1.78 -8.85 -18.43
C VAL A 49 0.54 -9.68 -18.10
N ALA A 50 -0.63 -9.05 -18.08
CA ALA A 50 -1.88 -9.79 -17.94
C ALA A 50 -2.01 -10.73 -19.13
N PRO A 51 -2.34 -12.03 -18.92
CA PRO A 51 -2.53 -12.94 -20.03
C PRO A 51 -3.67 -12.39 -20.90
N SER A 52 -3.34 -12.08 -22.15
CA SER A 52 -4.31 -11.79 -23.20
C SER A 52 -5.28 -12.96 -23.22
N ASN A 53 -6.53 -12.72 -22.80
CA ASN A 53 -7.57 -13.73 -22.94
C ASN A 53 -7.92 -13.79 -24.44
N GLU A 54 -7.09 -14.52 -25.21
CA GLU A 54 -7.38 -14.87 -26.60
C GLU A 54 -8.64 -15.74 -26.58
N LYS A 55 -9.74 -15.16 -27.07
CA LYS A 55 -10.98 -15.87 -27.37
C LYS A 55 -10.91 -16.47 -28.76
#